data_AF-A0A627A4U0-F1
#
_entry.id   AF-A0A627A4U0-F1
#
_cell.length_a   1.000
_cell.length_b   1.000
_cell.length_c   1.000
_cell.angle_alpha   90.00
_cell.angle_beta   90.00
_cell.angle_gamma   90.00
#
_symmetry.space_group_name_H-M   'P 1'
#
loop_
_entity.id
_entity.type
_entity.pdbx_description
1 polymer ?
#
loop_
_entity_poly.entity_id
_entity_poly.type
_entity_poly.pdbx_seq_one_letter_code
_entity_poly.pdbx_strand_id
1 'polypeptide(L)' 'DAQLIAISERKVIDGKNETITTPRLSFRFLNVSPAVERELQRIIFSLERDARERANKVRE' A
#
# COMPACT_ATOMS: atom_id res chain seq x y z
N ASP A 1 7.79 6.58 -14.22
CA ASP A 1 7.32 7.87 -13.70
C ASP A 1 5.98 7.76 -13.00
N ALA A 2 5.75 8.55 -11.95
CA ALA A 2 4.50 8.58 -11.20
C ALA A 2 3.99 10.02 -11.04
N GLN A 3 2.68 10.21 -11.17
CA GLN A 3 1.98 11.49 -11.01
C GLN A 3 1.22 11.50 -9.69
N LEU A 4 1.39 12.56 -8.88
CA LEU A 4 0.57 12.79 -7.70
C LEU A 4 -0.87 13.18 -8.13
N ILE A 5 -1.86 12.47 -7.59
CA ILE A 5 -3.28 12.65 -7.90
C ILE A 5 -4.02 13.36 -6.77
N ALA A 6 -3.70 13.04 -5.52
CA ALA A 6 -4.35 13.64 -4.37
C ALA A 6 -3.47 13.55 -3.14
N ILE A 7 -3.58 14.57 -2.29
CA ILE A 7 -3.13 14.55 -0.90
C ILE A 7 -4.38 14.56 -0.03
N SER A 8 -4.48 13.60 0.87
CA SER A 8 -5.59 13.44 1.81
C SER A 8 -5.04 13.26 3.22
N GLU A 9 -5.88 13.32 4.23
CA GLU A 9 -5.49 13.06 5.61
C GLU A 9 -6.10 11.74 6.09
N ARG A 10 -5.31 10.93 6.77
CA ARG A 10 -5.79 9.77 7.54
C ARG A 10 -5.70 10.12 9.01
N LYS A 11 -6.84 10.15 9.70
CA LYS A 11 -6.92 10.37 11.15
C LYS A 11 -7.18 9.05 11.85
N VAL A 12 -6.37 8.74 12.86
CA VAL A 12 -6.54 7.58 13.74
C VAL A 12 -6.41 8.03 15.17
N ILE A 13 -7.27 7.51 16.03
CA ILE A 13 -7.18 7.70 17.48
C ILE A 13 -6.25 6.60 18.00
N ASP A 14 -5.20 6.99 18.71
CA ASP A 14 -4.27 6.05 19.31
C ASP A 14 -4.80 5.48 20.64
N GLY A 15 -4.02 4.62 21.31
CA GLY A 15 -4.41 4.02 22.59
C GLY A 15 -4.40 5.00 23.79
N LYS A 16 -3.99 6.25 23.60
CA LYS A 16 -3.92 7.32 24.62
C LYS A 16 -4.91 8.45 24.33
N ASN A 17 -5.88 8.23 23.45
CA ASN A 17 -6.85 9.23 23.00
C ASN A 17 -6.22 10.41 22.22
N GLU A 18 -5.00 10.28 21.72
CA GLU A 18 -4.38 11.27 20.85
C GLU A 18 -4.85 11.05 19.40
N THR A 19 -5.20 12.14 18.71
CA THR A 19 -5.55 12.08 17.29
C THR A 19 -4.28 12.21 16.45
N ILE A 20 -3.85 11.10 15.86
CA ILE A 20 -2.73 11.07 14.91
C ILE A 20 -3.28 11.37 13.52
N THR A 21 -2.82 12.47 12.93
CA THR A 21 -3.12 12.85 11.55
C THR A 21 -1.91 12.57 10.67
N THR A 22 -2.07 11.72 9.66
CA THR A 22 -0.99 11.37 8.71
C THR A 22 -1.41 11.75 7.29
N PRO A 23 -0.55 12.44 6.50
CA PRO A 23 -0.83 12.70 5.10
C PRO A 23 -0.81 11.40 4.28
N ARG A 24 -1.84 11.18 3.46
CA ARG A 24 -1.96 10.08 2.50
C ARG A 24 -1.82 10.63 1.09
N LEU A 25 -0.77 10.17 0.41
CA LEU A 25 -0.46 10.52 -0.97
C LEU A 25 -1.03 9.45 -1.91
N SER A 26 -1.74 9.88 -2.96
CA SER A 26 -2.27 9.00 -4.00
C SER A 26 -1.54 9.26 -5.31
N PHE A 27 -0.95 8.24 -5.91
CA PHE A 27 -0.21 8.35 -7.16
C PHE A 27 -0.81 7.51 -8.28
N ARG A 28 -0.57 7.93 -9.52
CA ARG A 28 -0.83 7.16 -10.75
C ARG A 28 0.47 7.00 -11.51
N PHE A 29 0.83 5.77 -11.89
CA PHE A 29 1.95 5.56 -12.79
C PHE A 29 1.60 6.06 -14.20
N LEU A 30 2.53 6.80 -14.81
CA LEU A 30 2.41 7.25 -16.19
C LEU A 30 3.19 6.29 -17.08
N ASN A 31 2.65 6.00 -18.27
CA ASN A 31 3.32 5.22 -19.32
C ASN A 31 3.89 3.87 -18.82
N VAL A 32 3.05 3.05 -18.18
CA VAL A 32 3.45 1.72 -17.71
C VAL A 32 3.73 0.82 -18.92
N SER A 33 4.99 0.48 -19.15
CA SER A 33 5.37 -0.45 -20.20
C SER A 33 5.07 -1.90 -19.79
N PRO A 34 4.91 -2.84 -20.75
CA PRO A 34 4.65 -4.24 -20.43
C PRO A 34 5.72 -4.89 -19.53
N ALA A 35 6.96 -4.41 -19.58
CA ALA A 35 8.02 -4.89 -18.70
C ALA A 35 7.79 -4.46 -17.24
N VAL A 36 7.45 -3.18 -17.03
CA VAL A 36 7.14 -2.62 -15.71
C VAL A 36 5.88 -3.24 -15.14
N GLU A 37 4.85 -3.46 -15.96
CA GLU A 37 3.61 -4.11 -15.52
C GLU A 37 3.88 -5.53 -14.98
N ARG A 38 4.68 -6.33 -15.70
CA ARG A 38 5.06 -7.67 -15.23
C ARG A 38 5.83 -7.63 -13.91
N GLU A 39 6.70 -6.63 -13.73
CA GLU A 39 7.43 -6.44 -12.48
C GLU A 39 6.48 -6.07 -11.32
N LEU A 40 5.57 -5.13 -11.54
CA LEU A 40 4.55 -4.76 -10.56
C LEU A 40 3.68 -5.96 -10.17
N GLN A 41 3.24 -6.76 -11.15
CA GLN A 41 2.46 -7.97 -10.89
C GLN A 41 3.23 -9.00 -10.06
N ARG A 42 4.54 -9.18 -10.33
CA ARG A 42 5.40 -10.05 -9.50
C ARG A 42 5.51 -9.55 -8.07
N ILE A 43 5.70 -8.25 -7.87
CA ILE A 43 5.79 -7.64 -6.53
C ILE A 43 4.47 -7.79 -5.78
N ILE A 44 3.35 -7.47 -6.42
CA ILE A 44 1.99 -7.62 -5.84
C ILE A 44 1.78 -9.07 -5.38
N PHE A 45 2.04 -10.04 -6.26
CA PHE A 45 1.86 -11.45 -5.93
C PHE A 45 2.72 -11.90 -4.74
N SER A 46 3.99 -11.48 -4.67
CA SER A 46 4.86 -11.79 -3.53
C SER A 46 4.31 -11.20 -2.22
N LEU A 47 3.85 -9.95 -2.23
CA LEU A 47 3.28 -9.31 -1.05
C LEU A 47 1.96 -9.97 -0.60
N GLU A 48 1.11 -10.36 -1.54
CA GLU A 48 -0.13 -11.10 -1.25
C GLU A 48 0.16 -12.46 -0.63
N ARG A 49 1.15 -13.19 -1.19
CA ARG A 49 1.59 -14.47 -0.64
C ARG A 49 2.11 -14.31 0.78
N ASP A 50 3.00 -13.34 1.01
CA ASP A 50 3.57 -13.08 2.34
C ASP A 50 2.49 -12.69 3.36
N ALA A 51 1.51 -11.87 2.96
CA ALA A 51 0.38 -11.51 3.81
C ALA A 51 -0.48 -12.73 4.16
N ARG A 52 -0.73 -13.62 3.20
CA ARG A 52 -1.49 -14.86 3.42
C ARG A 52 -0.75 -15.83 4.34
N GLU A 53 0.56 -15.99 4.16
CA GLU A 53 1.38 -16.82 5.04
C GLU A 53 1.40 -16.29 6.48
N ARG A 54 1.54 -14.98 6.67
CA ARG A 54 1.45 -14.35 8.00
C ARG A 54 0.09 -14.57 8.65
N ALA A 55 -1.00 -14.40 7.90
CA ALA A 55 -2.35 -14.61 8.41
C ALA A 55 -2.60 -16.07 8.81
N ASN A 56 -2.06 -17.04 8.08
CA ASN A 56 -2.18 -18.46 8.42
C ASN A 56 -1.44 -18.80 9.72
N LYS A 57 -0.24 -18.24 9.95
CA LYS A 57 0.54 -18.47 11.19
C LYS A 57 -0.13 -17.94 12.47
N VAL A 58 -1.07 -17.00 12.35
CA VAL A 58 -1.83 -16.45 13.50
C VAL A 58 -3.03 -17.33 13.87
N ARG A 59 -3.43 -18.26 12.98
CA ARG A 59 -4.59 -19.16 13.19
C ARG A 59 -4.18 -20.52 13.77
N GLU A 60 -2.88 -20.82 13.82
CA GLU A 60 -2.29 -21.94 14.57
C GLU A 60 -1.90 -21.49 15.98
#